data_AF-A0A6G9Y117-F1
#
_entry.id   AF-A0A6G9Y117-F1
#
_cell.length_a   1.000
_cell.length_b   1.000
_cell.length_c   1.000
_cell.angle_alpha   90.00
_cell.angle_beta   90.00
_cell.angle_gamma   90.00
#
_symmetry.space_group_name_H-M   'P 1'
#
loop_
_entity.id
_entity.type
_entity.pdbx_description
1 polymer ?
#
loop_
_entity_poly.entity_id
_entity_poly.type
_entity_poly.pdbx_seq_one_letter_code
_entity_poly.pdbx_strand_id
1 'polypeptide(L)'
;MVWVERTIIVRNDRFAARGGFLRRVLLPQDAVTDDYPFTLPVVRQLAGSPGLSLAPGVTFLAGENGSGKSTLLEAIAVAAGFNPEGGSRHFHFATRASESSLGDHLVLQRGINKPRNGFFLRAESYYNVASEIERLDRSGGPPLLPAYGGVSPHERSHGESFVDLVIHRFGPQGLYLLDEPEAALSIRGCLAVLARWAELADQGSQLIVATHSPVLLALPGASILEIAEDGSITPVDYDDALPVRLTRDFLAAPEKFLRHLLPDEH
;
A
#
# COMPACT_ATOMS: atom_id res chain seq x y z
N MET A 1 -24.94 21.63 20.17
CA MET A 1 -23.73 21.51 21.01
C MET A 1 -23.83 20.20 21.77
N VAL A 2 -23.03 19.16 21.60
CA VAL A 2 -21.88 18.84 20.75
C VAL A 2 -22.00 17.33 20.56
N TRP A 3 -22.07 16.84 19.32
CA TRP A 3 -21.98 15.41 19.05
C TRP A 3 -20.50 15.05 19.14
N VAL A 4 -20.12 14.32 20.18
CA VAL A 4 -18.80 13.71 20.26
C VAL A 4 -18.86 12.46 19.39
N GLU A 5 -18.36 12.56 18.16
CA GLU A 5 -18.09 11.42 17.30
C GLU A 5 -17.16 10.45 18.05
N ARG A 6 -17.71 9.30 18.42
CA ARG A 6 -16.92 8.17 18.86
C ARG A 6 -16.12 7.70 17.65
N THR A 7 -14.81 7.87 17.68
CA THR A 7 -13.88 7.17 16.79
C THR A 7 -14.21 5.68 16.85
N ILE A 8 -14.78 5.13 15.77
CA ILE A 8 -15.06 3.70 15.65
C ILE A 8 -13.70 3.02 15.50
N ILE A 9 -13.19 2.49 16.60
CA ILE A 9 -12.06 1.57 16.57
C ILE A 9 -12.64 0.22 16.14
N VAL A 10 -12.55 -0.09 14.85
CA VAL A 10 -12.84 -1.44 14.34
C VAL A 10 -11.80 -2.38 14.95
N ARG A 11 -12.20 -3.14 15.98
CA ARG A 11 -11.35 -4.19 16.55
C ARG A 11 -11.42 -5.40 15.63
N ASN A 12 -10.37 -5.59 14.85
CA ASN A 12 -10.19 -6.75 14.00
C ASN A 12 -9.35 -7.80 14.76
N ASP A 13 -10.02 -8.72 15.46
CA ASP A 13 -9.37 -9.69 16.37
C ASP A 13 -8.64 -10.85 15.64
N ARG A 14 -8.54 -10.80 14.30
CA ARG A 14 -7.89 -11.86 13.50
C ARG A 14 -6.36 -11.85 13.63
N PHE A 15 -5.73 -10.67 13.69
CA PHE A 15 -4.27 -10.55 13.69
C PHE A 15 -3.72 -10.11 15.06
N ALA A 16 -2.69 -10.80 15.52
CA ALA A 16 -2.12 -10.57 16.84
C ALA A 16 -1.55 -9.13 16.99
N ALA A 17 -1.72 -8.53 18.17
CA ALA A 17 -1.21 -7.21 18.53
C ALA A 17 0.32 -7.03 18.38
N ARG A 18 1.06 -8.10 18.10
CA ARG A 18 2.52 -8.08 17.90
C ARG A 18 2.95 -7.37 16.61
N GLY A 19 2.08 -7.26 15.60
CA GLY A 19 2.34 -6.64 14.30
C GLY A 19 1.90 -5.17 14.13
N GLY A 20 1.76 -4.41 15.22
CA GLY A 20 1.37 -2.98 15.16
C GLY A 20 2.58 -2.03 15.22
N PHE A 21 3.46 -2.06 14.21
CA PHE A 21 4.68 -1.23 14.19
C PHE A 21 4.36 0.26 14.02
N LEU A 22 3.47 0.58 13.09
CA LEU A 22 2.88 1.91 12.92
C LEU A 22 1.45 1.85 13.44
N ARG A 23 1.11 2.69 14.42
CA ARG A 23 -0.24 2.74 15.02
C ARG A 23 -1.04 3.94 14.55
N ARG A 24 -0.36 5.05 14.29
CA ARG A 24 -1.01 6.27 13.83
C ARG A 24 -0.10 7.09 12.93
N VAL A 25 -0.70 7.74 11.94
CA VAL A 25 -0.08 8.73 11.07
C VAL A 25 -0.73 10.07 11.37
N LEU A 26 0.06 11.09 11.68
CA LEU A 26 -0.42 12.43 11.93
C LEU A 26 0.28 13.41 11.00
N LEU A 27 -0.44 14.46 10.62
CA LEU A 27 0.11 15.60 9.92
C LEU A 27 -0.19 16.85 10.75
N PRO A 28 0.81 17.51 11.36
CA PRO A 28 0.61 18.77 12.06
C PRO A 28 0.03 19.84 11.12
N GLN A 29 -0.95 20.62 11.58
CA GLN A 29 -1.62 21.63 10.74
C GLN A 29 -0.68 22.72 10.25
N ASP A 30 0.32 23.06 11.05
CA ASP A 30 1.35 24.06 10.74
C ASP A 30 2.35 23.59 9.66
N ALA A 31 2.34 22.30 9.32
CA ALA A 31 3.14 21.76 8.22
C ALA A 31 2.47 21.89 6.85
N VAL A 32 1.18 22.24 6.79
CA VAL A 32 0.43 22.31 5.53
C VAL A 32 0.79 23.57 4.74
N THR A 33 1.09 23.40 3.45
CA THR A 33 1.31 24.50 2.51
C THR A 33 0.27 24.49 1.38
N ASP A 34 0.33 25.49 0.51
CA ASP A 34 -0.49 25.55 -0.71
C ASP A 34 0.18 24.89 -1.93
N ASP A 35 1.28 24.18 -1.72
CA ASP A 35 1.98 23.43 -2.77
C ASP A 35 1.57 21.96 -2.78
N TYR A 36 1.68 21.31 -3.93
CA TYR A 36 1.59 19.86 -4.00
C TYR A 36 2.71 19.22 -3.14
N PRO A 37 2.45 18.15 -2.37
CA PRO A 37 1.18 17.39 -2.27
C PRO A 37 0.20 17.85 -1.18
N PHE A 38 0.45 18.96 -0.47
CA PHE A 38 -0.42 19.46 0.60
C PHE A 38 -1.78 19.99 0.13
N THR A 39 -1.91 20.24 -1.17
CA THR A 39 -3.18 20.58 -1.82
C THR A 39 -4.10 19.39 -2.05
N LEU A 40 -3.61 18.15 -1.92
CA LEU A 40 -4.45 16.96 -2.09
C LEU A 40 -5.54 16.92 -1.00
N PRO A 41 -6.80 16.61 -1.36
CA PRO A 41 -7.90 16.55 -0.39
C PRO A 41 -7.60 15.63 0.79
N VAL A 42 -7.04 14.45 0.53
CA VAL A 42 -6.68 13.48 1.58
C VAL A 42 -5.63 14.01 2.57
N VAL A 43 -4.69 14.82 2.08
CA VAL A 43 -3.63 15.41 2.92
C VAL A 43 -4.21 16.51 3.80
N ARG A 44 -5.09 17.36 3.25
CA ARG A 44 -5.80 18.40 4.02
C ARG A 44 -6.71 17.79 5.08
N GLN A 45 -7.43 16.73 4.75
CA GLN A 45 -8.26 16.00 5.72
C GLN A 45 -7.41 15.37 6.83
N LEU A 46 -6.27 14.77 6.48
CA LEU A 46 -5.35 14.22 7.47
C LEU A 46 -4.88 15.29 8.47
N ALA A 47 -4.49 16.47 7.99
CA ALA A 47 -4.08 17.60 8.84
C ALA A 47 -5.21 18.15 9.71
N GLY A 48 -6.45 18.15 9.19
CA GLY A 48 -7.64 18.53 9.94
C GLY A 48 -8.11 17.50 10.97
N SER A 49 -7.55 16.29 10.96
CA SER A 49 -8.02 15.16 11.76
C SER A 49 -7.12 14.88 12.98
N PRO A 50 -7.60 14.07 13.94
CA PRO A 50 -6.76 13.52 15.00
C PRO A 50 -5.64 12.58 14.52
N GLY A 51 -5.56 12.29 13.23
CA GLY A 51 -4.60 11.38 12.59
C GLY A 51 -5.21 10.01 12.25
N LEU A 52 -4.67 9.40 11.19
CA LEU A 52 -5.08 8.11 10.64
C LEU A 52 -4.61 6.94 11.51
N SER A 53 -5.54 6.11 11.97
CA SER A 53 -5.21 4.91 12.76
C SER A 53 -4.91 3.73 11.83
N LEU A 54 -3.86 2.97 12.16
CA LEU A 54 -3.44 1.79 11.41
C LEU A 54 -3.56 0.55 12.29
N ALA A 55 -4.29 -0.45 11.81
CA ALA A 55 -4.47 -1.72 12.49
C ALA A 55 -3.19 -2.60 12.36
N PRO A 56 -2.95 -3.53 13.31
CA PRO A 56 -1.98 -4.60 13.09
C PRO A 56 -2.44 -5.53 11.96
N GLY A 57 -1.51 -6.29 11.37
CA GLY A 57 -1.81 -7.18 10.26
C GLY A 57 -1.86 -6.43 8.93
N VAL A 58 -2.90 -6.65 8.13
CA VAL A 58 -3.04 -6.02 6.79
C VAL A 58 -4.06 -4.88 6.84
N THR A 59 -3.63 -3.69 6.42
CA THR A 59 -4.48 -2.52 6.19
C THR A 59 -4.41 -2.13 4.72
N PHE A 60 -5.56 -2.04 4.06
CA PHE A 60 -5.69 -1.52 2.70
C PHE A 60 -6.06 -0.04 2.70
N LEU A 61 -5.42 0.73 1.84
CA LEU A 61 -5.87 2.05 1.41
C LEU A 61 -6.58 1.83 0.06
N ALA A 62 -7.90 2.00 0.05
CA ALA A 62 -8.76 1.85 -1.14
C ALA A 62 -9.25 3.22 -1.62
N GLY A 63 -9.66 3.32 -2.88
CA GLY A 63 -10.14 4.58 -3.47
C GLY A 63 -9.78 4.69 -4.94
N GLU A 64 -10.35 5.66 -5.63
CA GLU A 64 -10.16 5.85 -7.07
C GLU A 64 -8.75 6.34 -7.42
N ASN A 65 -8.39 6.26 -8.70
CA ASN A 65 -7.14 6.82 -9.19
C ASN A 65 -7.14 8.34 -8.98
N GLY A 66 -6.06 8.88 -8.42
CA GLY A 66 -5.97 10.31 -8.09
C GLY A 66 -6.49 10.70 -6.69
N SER A 67 -7.08 9.78 -5.91
CA SER A 67 -7.49 10.05 -4.51
C SER A 67 -6.33 10.31 -3.53
N GLY A 68 -5.08 10.10 -3.97
CA GLY A 68 -3.87 10.34 -3.17
C GLY A 68 -3.40 9.15 -2.33
N LYS A 69 -3.91 7.93 -2.58
CA LYS A 69 -3.45 6.68 -1.92
C LYS A 69 -1.93 6.52 -1.98
N SER A 70 -1.37 6.59 -3.19
CA SER A 70 0.06 6.42 -3.46
C SER A 70 0.89 7.50 -2.77
N THR A 71 0.48 8.76 -2.86
CA THR A 71 1.14 9.90 -2.20
C THR A 71 1.15 9.74 -0.67
N LEU A 72 0.02 9.33 -0.08
CA LEU A 72 -0.07 9.08 1.36
C LEU A 72 0.80 7.89 1.78
N LEU A 73 0.75 6.79 1.03
CA LEU A 73 1.54 5.59 1.32
C LEU A 73 3.04 5.87 1.21
N GLU A 74 3.46 6.60 0.18
CA GLU A 74 4.84 7.04 -0.01
C GLU A 74 5.31 7.93 1.15
N ALA A 75 4.51 8.92 1.54
CA ALA A 75 4.84 9.78 2.68
C ALA A 75 4.99 8.96 3.98
N ILE A 76 4.12 7.96 4.22
CA ILE A 76 4.25 7.03 5.34
C ILE A 76 5.55 6.22 5.23
N ALA A 77 5.92 5.76 4.03
CA ALA A 77 7.15 5.01 3.79
C ALA A 77 8.39 5.85 4.11
N VAL A 78 8.44 7.09 3.61
CA VAL A 78 9.51 8.07 3.87
C VAL A 78 9.62 8.34 5.37
N ALA A 79 8.52 8.69 6.03
CA ALA A 79 8.49 8.93 7.48
C ALA A 79 8.85 7.67 8.31
N ALA A 80 8.61 6.48 7.75
CA ALA A 80 9.00 5.21 8.36
C ALA A 80 10.51 4.91 8.19
N GLY A 81 11.23 5.67 7.35
CA GLY A 81 12.66 5.54 7.07
C GLY A 81 12.98 4.61 5.91
N PHE A 82 12.01 4.33 5.03
CA PHE A 82 12.26 3.64 3.76
C PHE A 82 12.74 4.63 2.70
N ASN A 83 13.44 4.12 1.68
CA ASN A 83 13.73 4.95 0.52
C ASN A 83 12.47 5.03 -0.37
N PRO A 84 12.00 6.24 -0.75
CA PRO A 84 10.82 6.42 -1.62
C PRO A 84 10.93 5.77 -3.00
N GLU A 85 12.14 5.45 -3.48
CA GLU A 85 12.34 4.79 -4.78
C GLU A 85 12.15 3.26 -4.74
N GLY A 86 11.79 2.73 -3.57
CA GLY A 86 11.59 1.31 -3.35
C GLY A 86 12.88 0.56 -3.03
N GLY A 87 12.74 -0.53 -2.26
CA GLY A 87 13.88 -1.30 -1.75
C GLY A 87 14.06 -1.21 -0.24
N SER A 88 14.92 -2.09 0.30
CA SER A 88 15.34 -2.00 1.70
C SER A 88 16.13 -0.70 1.95
N ARG A 89 16.34 -0.31 3.22
CA ARG A 89 17.00 0.93 3.71
C ARG A 89 18.38 1.30 3.11
N HIS A 90 18.88 0.59 2.09
CA HIS A 90 20.20 0.73 1.46
C HIS A 90 20.17 1.00 -0.05
N PHE A 91 19.01 1.28 -0.65
CA PHE A 91 18.92 1.55 -2.10
C PHE A 91 18.68 3.04 -2.32
N HIS A 92 19.45 3.69 -3.20
CA HIS A 92 19.26 5.07 -3.64
C HIS A 92 19.13 5.08 -5.16
N PHE A 93 17.96 5.43 -5.67
CA PHE A 93 17.79 5.87 -7.05
C PHE A 93 17.40 7.35 -7.03
N ALA A 94 17.85 8.06 -8.05
CA ALA A 94 17.79 9.51 -8.12
C ALA A 94 16.85 9.90 -9.25
N THR A 95 15.54 9.98 -8.99
CA THR A 95 14.59 10.50 -9.98
C THR A 95 13.39 11.15 -9.29
N ARG A 96 13.48 12.49 -9.21
CA ARG A 96 12.49 13.49 -8.73
C ARG A 96 12.50 13.80 -7.23
N ALA A 97 13.47 14.63 -6.85
CA ALA A 97 13.54 15.38 -5.61
C ALA A 97 12.40 16.41 -5.35
N SER A 98 11.24 16.29 -6.02
CA SER A 98 10.11 17.22 -5.88
C SER A 98 8.89 16.65 -5.17
N GLU A 99 8.86 15.34 -4.85
CA GLU A 99 7.67 14.68 -4.26
C GLU A 99 7.83 14.30 -2.76
N SER A 100 9.05 14.41 -2.21
CA SER A 100 9.38 13.95 -0.84
C SER A 100 9.08 14.94 0.30
N SER A 101 8.40 16.08 0.06
CA SER A 101 8.16 17.05 1.15
C SER A 101 7.22 16.47 2.21
N LEU A 102 6.11 15.84 1.84
CA LEU A 102 5.08 15.41 2.80
C LEU A 102 5.60 14.42 3.85
N GLY A 103 6.44 13.47 3.45
CA GLY A 103 7.01 12.46 4.35
C GLY A 103 7.80 13.08 5.51
N ASP A 104 8.51 14.18 5.27
CA ASP A 104 9.30 14.89 6.28
C ASP A 104 8.41 15.58 7.35
N HIS A 105 7.15 15.82 7.01
CA HIS A 105 6.18 16.47 7.89
C HIS A 105 5.26 15.48 8.62
N LEU A 106 5.25 14.20 8.24
CA LEU A 106 4.43 13.20 8.92
C LEU A 106 5.05 12.79 10.27
N VAL A 107 4.20 12.75 11.29
CA VAL A 107 4.54 12.21 12.60
C VAL A 107 3.95 10.81 12.72
N LEU A 108 4.81 9.80 12.86
CA LEU A 108 4.39 8.41 13.04
C LEU A 108 4.39 8.03 14.51
N GLN A 109 3.20 7.70 15.04
CA GLN A 109 3.10 7.03 16.34
C GLN A 109 3.38 5.54 16.16
N ARG A 110 4.49 5.08 16.75
CA ARG A 110 4.96 3.70 16.62
C ARG A 110 4.44 2.82 17.75
N GLY A 111 4.42 1.52 17.49
CA GLY A 111 4.25 0.49 18.50
C GLY A 111 5.50 0.31 19.37
N ILE A 112 5.41 -0.62 20.32
CA ILE A 112 6.53 -0.94 21.23
C ILE A 112 7.63 -1.72 20.50
N ASN A 113 7.23 -2.56 19.53
CA ASN A 113 8.16 -3.39 18.77
C ASN A 113 8.70 -2.64 17.56
N LYS A 114 9.93 -2.97 17.16
CA LYS A 114 10.52 -2.52 15.89
C LYS A 114 10.46 -3.68 14.87
N PRO A 115 10.19 -3.39 13.59
CA PRO A 115 10.19 -4.42 12.57
C PRO A 115 11.62 -4.96 12.35
N ARG A 116 11.76 -6.26 12.15
CA ARG A 116 13.07 -6.92 11.92
C ARG A 116 13.57 -6.71 10.49
N ASN A 117 12.65 -6.54 9.57
CA ASN A 117 12.88 -6.21 8.17
C ASN A 117 11.77 -5.29 7.69
N GLY A 118 11.92 -4.77 6.48
CA GLY A 118 10.84 -4.03 5.84
C GLY A 118 11.15 -3.72 4.40
N PHE A 119 10.12 -3.36 3.67
CA PHE A 119 10.20 -3.08 2.26
C PHE A 119 9.10 -2.10 1.85
N PHE A 120 9.46 -1.06 1.11
CA PHE A 120 8.52 -0.26 0.35
C PHE A 120 8.65 -0.63 -1.12
N LEU A 121 7.52 -0.84 -1.80
CA LEU A 121 7.50 -1.25 -3.19
C LEU A 121 6.36 -0.59 -3.94
N ARG A 122 6.68 0.00 -5.10
CA ARG A 122 5.72 0.42 -6.12
C ARG A 122 5.82 -0.56 -7.29
N ALA A 123 4.69 -0.94 -7.86
CA ALA A 123 4.68 -1.86 -9.00
C ALA A 123 5.48 -1.31 -10.21
N GLU A 124 5.46 0.00 -10.44
CA GLU A 124 6.22 0.67 -11.51
C GLU A 124 7.73 0.77 -11.24
N SER A 125 8.15 0.90 -9.97
CA SER A 125 9.57 0.99 -9.58
C SER A 125 10.23 -0.39 -9.43
N TYR A 126 9.46 -1.48 -9.45
CA TYR A 126 9.96 -2.86 -9.32
C TYR A 126 11.09 -3.17 -10.32
N TYR A 127 11.01 -2.64 -11.54
CA TYR A 127 11.99 -2.89 -12.60
C TYR A 127 13.34 -2.24 -12.32
N ASN A 128 13.34 -1.09 -11.66
CA ASN A 128 14.57 -0.43 -11.20
C ASN A 128 15.23 -1.27 -10.11
N VAL A 129 14.43 -1.81 -9.18
CA VAL A 129 14.92 -2.71 -8.11
C VAL A 129 15.51 -3.99 -8.70
N ALA A 130 14.81 -4.64 -9.65
CA ALA A 130 15.29 -5.85 -10.31
C ALA A 130 16.61 -5.62 -11.08
N SER A 131 16.69 -4.54 -11.85
CA SER A 131 17.90 -4.15 -12.59
C SER A 131 19.07 -3.83 -11.65
N GLU A 132 18.79 -3.22 -10.50
CA GLU A 132 19.82 -2.90 -9.50
C GLU A 132 20.37 -4.13 -8.80
N ILE A 133 19.51 -5.11 -8.51
CA ILE A 133 19.93 -6.35 -7.89
C ILE A 133 20.90 -7.09 -8.80
N GLU A 134 20.62 -7.13 -10.10
CA GLU A 134 21.55 -7.72 -11.08
C GLU A 134 22.87 -6.92 -11.15
N ARG A 135 22.81 -5.58 -11.03
CA ARG A 135 24.02 -4.74 -10.94
C ARG A 135 24.83 -5.07 -9.69
N LEU A 136 24.17 -5.21 -8.54
CA LEU A 136 24.80 -5.51 -7.25
C LEU A 136 25.36 -6.94 -7.20
N ASP A 137 24.65 -7.92 -7.75
CA ASP A 137 25.10 -9.32 -7.86
C ASP A 137 26.34 -9.41 -8.78
N ARG A 138 26.36 -8.67 -9.89
CA ARG A 138 27.54 -8.50 -10.75
C ARG A 138 28.70 -7.77 -10.08
N SER A 139 28.43 -6.97 -9.05
CA SER A 139 29.44 -6.17 -8.34
C SER A 139 30.14 -6.92 -7.18
N GLY A 140 29.80 -8.19 -6.93
CA GLY A 140 30.56 -9.07 -6.02
C GLY A 140 30.11 -9.07 -4.55
N GLY A 141 28.87 -8.68 -4.26
CA GLY A 141 28.25 -8.83 -2.94
C GLY A 141 27.74 -10.26 -2.64
N PRO A 142 27.16 -10.52 -1.45
CA PRO A 142 26.46 -11.78 -1.17
C PRO A 142 25.36 -12.02 -2.22
N PRO A 143 25.15 -13.26 -2.70
CA PRO A 143 24.19 -13.53 -3.79
C PRO A 143 22.80 -13.04 -3.40
N LEU A 144 22.24 -12.12 -4.18
CA LEU A 144 20.90 -11.59 -3.95
C LEU A 144 19.82 -12.43 -4.66
N LEU A 145 20.18 -13.13 -5.74
CA LEU A 145 19.30 -13.99 -6.54
C LEU A 145 18.45 -15.00 -5.74
N PRO A 146 18.92 -15.65 -4.65
CA PRO A 146 18.10 -16.57 -3.86
C PRO A 146 16.90 -15.89 -3.18
N ALA A 147 16.99 -14.58 -2.88
CA ALA A 147 15.87 -13.82 -2.32
C ALA A 147 14.80 -13.45 -3.35
N TYR A 148 15.01 -13.79 -4.63
CA TYR A 148 14.17 -13.47 -5.79
C TYR A 148 13.84 -14.72 -6.62
N GLY A 149 13.91 -15.91 -6.02
CA GLY A 149 13.51 -17.16 -6.68
C GLY A 149 14.59 -17.82 -7.55
N GLY A 150 15.85 -17.38 -7.46
CA GLY A 150 17.03 -18.09 -7.99
C GLY A 150 17.23 -18.08 -9.50
N VAL A 151 16.40 -17.34 -10.25
CA VAL A 151 16.49 -17.15 -11.71
C VAL A 151 16.46 -15.66 -12.01
N SER A 152 17.09 -15.22 -13.11
CA SER A 152 17.12 -13.80 -13.49
C SER A 152 15.70 -13.22 -13.60
N PRO A 153 15.40 -12.06 -12.95
CA PRO A 153 14.10 -11.41 -13.06
C PRO A 153 13.66 -11.08 -14.50
N HIS A 154 14.61 -11.05 -15.45
CA HIS A 154 14.35 -10.78 -16.88
C HIS A 154 13.86 -11.99 -17.68
N GLU A 155 13.97 -13.22 -17.14
CA GLU A 155 13.52 -14.45 -17.81
C GLU A 155 12.09 -14.86 -17.40
N ARG A 156 11.47 -14.12 -16.48
CA ARG A 156 10.12 -14.36 -15.94
C ARG A 156 9.16 -13.26 -16.38
N SER A 157 7.86 -13.56 -16.36
CA SER A 157 6.87 -12.51 -16.56
C SER A 157 6.88 -11.53 -15.37
N HIS A 158 6.60 -10.26 -15.66
CA HIS A 158 6.63 -9.15 -14.70
C HIS A 158 5.91 -9.47 -13.38
N GLY A 159 4.78 -10.19 -13.43
CA GLY A 159 4.03 -10.60 -12.24
C GLY A 159 4.62 -11.75 -11.45
N GLU A 160 5.28 -12.71 -12.09
CA GLU A 160 5.92 -13.85 -11.40
C GLU A 160 7.08 -13.36 -10.52
N SER A 161 7.89 -12.44 -11.03
CA SER A 161 9.01 -11.87 -10.28
C SER A 161 8.55 -11.05 -9.05
N PHE A 162 7.38 -10.41 -9.12
CA PHE A 162 6.76 -9.76 -7.95
C PHE A 162 6.30 -10.78 -6.91
N VAL A 163 5.60 -11.84 -7.34
CA VAL A 163 5.14 -12.92 -6.46
C VAL A 163 6.34 -13.54 -5.73
N ASP A 164 7.43 -13.81 -6.44
CA ASP A 164 8.63 -14.39 -5.86
C ASP A 164 9.32 -13.50 -4.84
N LEU A 165 9.36 -12.17 -5.06
CA LEU A 165 9.82 -11.23 -4.05
C LEU A 165 8.96 -11.35 -2.78
N VAL A 166 7.64 -11.31 -2.90
CA VAL A 166 6.74 -11.39 -1.74
C VAL A 166 6.87 -12.75 -1.03
N ILE A 167 7.05 -13.84 -1.77
CA ILE A 167 7.19 -15.18 -1.20
C ILE A 167 8.54 -15.33 -0.49
N HIS A 168 9.64 -14.92 -1.12
CA HIS A 168 10.99 -15.24 -0.68
C HIS A 168 11.68 -14.14 0.12
N ARG A 169 11.43 -12.86 -0.18
CA ARG A 169 12.07 -11.73 0.51
C ARG A 169 11.31 -11.31 1.76
N PHE A 170 9.98 -11.43 1.77
CA PHE A 170 9.20 -11.00 2.92
C PHE A 170 9.22 -12.10 3.98
N GLY A 171 9.68 -11.73 5.16
CA GLY A 171 9.80 -12.57 6.34
C GLY A 171 8.94 -12.09 7.52
N PRO A 172 8.93 -12.86 8.62
CA PRO A 172 8.12 -12.57 9.80
C PRO A 172 8.54 -11.27 10.51
N GLN A 173 7.61 -10.67 11.26
CA GLN A 173 7.84 -9.44 12.04
C GLN A 173 8.36 -8.26 11.18
N GLY A 174 7.86 -8.14 9.96
CA GLY A 174 8.24 -7.11 9.00
C GLY A 174 7.23 -5.99 8.84
N LEU A 175 7.68 -4.83 8.37
CA LEU A 175 6.82 -3.73 7.93
C LEU A 175 6.90 -3.59 6.41
N TYR A 176 5.80 -3.84 5.72
CA TYR A 176 5.73 -3.83 4.26
C TYR A 176 4.72 -2.78 3.78
N LEU A 177 5.15 -1.92 2.86
CA LEU A 177 4.30 -0.91 2.23
C LEU A 177 4.28 -1.19 0.73
N LEU A 178 3.10 -1.38 0.16
CA LEU A 178 2.92 -1.83 -1.21
C LEU A 178 1.95 -0.91 -1.96
N ASP A 179 2.40 -0.35 -3.08
CA ASP A 179 1.61 0.53 -3.92
C ASP A 179 1.23 -0.15 -5.23
N GLU A 180 -0.07 -0.31 -5.43
CA GLU A 180 -0.72 -0.95 -6.57
C GLU A 180 -0.07 -2.28 -7.02
N PRO A 181 0.16 -3.23 -6.09
CA PRO A 181 0.84 -4.49 -6.42
C PRO A 181 0.12 -5.30 -7.51
N GLU A 182 -1.20 -5.14 -7.65
CA GLU A 182 -2.00 -5.76 -8.69
C GLU A 182 -1.62 -5.37 -10.12
N ALA A 183 -1.00 -4.21 -10.33
CA ALA A 183 -0.69 -3.70 -11.67
C ALA A 183 0.27 -4.63 -12.44
N ALA A 184 1.09 -5.40 -11.71
CA ALA A 184 1.97 -6.41 -12.28
C ALA A 184 1.36 -7.83 -12.26
N LEU A 185 0.24 -8.06 -11.58
CA LEU A 185 -0.24 -9.40 -11.23
C LEU A 185 -1.44 -9.85 -12.07
N SER A 186 -1.43 -11.14 -12.42
CA SER A 186 -2.67 -11.84 -12.79
C SER A 186 -3.54 -12.08 -11.56
N ILE A 187 -4.82 -12.46 -11.75
CA ILE A 187 -5.70 -12.88 -10.65
C ILE A 187 -5.07 -13.99 -9.80
N ARG A 188 -4.39 -14.97 -10.43
CA ARG A 188 -3.66 -16.03 -9.71
C ARG A 188 -2.51 -15.47 -8.88
N GLY A 189 -1.80 -14.48 -9.41
CA GLY A 189 -0.75 -13.75 -8.67
C GLY A 189 -1.31 -13.03 -7.45
N CYS A 190 -2.45 -12.33 -7.60
CA CYS A 190 -3.15 -11.70 -6.47
C CYS A 190 -3.53 -12.72 -5.39
N LEU A 191 -4.07 -13.89 -5.77
CA LEU A 191 -4.39 -14.95 -4.81
C LEU A 191 -3.15 -15.49 -4.08
N ALA A 192 -2.04 -15.64 -4.79
CA ALA A 192 -0.78 -16.10 -4.20
C ALA A 192 -0.24 -15.10 -3.15
N VAL A 193 -0.25 -13.80 -3.47
CA VAL A 193 0.22 -12.78 -2.51
C VAL A 193 -0.74 -12.63 -1.33
N LEU A 194 -2.05 -12.80 -1.51
CA LEU A 194 -3.01 -12.80 -0.40
C LEU A 194 -2.74 -13.92 0.60
N ALA A 195 -2.50 -15.14 0.12
CA ALA A 195 -2.11 -16.25 0.97
C ALA A 195 -0.84 -15.93 1.76
N ARG A 196 0.17 -15.36 1.08
CA ARG A 196 1.43 -14.99 1.72
C ARG A 196 1.27 -13.85 2.74
N TRP A 197 0.47 -12.83 2.45
CA TRP A 197 0.22 -11.71 3.37
C TRP A 197 -0.55 -12.16 4.61
N ALA A 198 -1.49 -13.10 4.48
CA ALA A 198 -2.17 -13.71 5.62
C ALA A 198 -1.17 -14.37 6.57
N GLU A 199 -0.27 -15.21 6.04
CA GLU A 199 0.79 -15.86 6.82
C GLU A 199 1.72 -14.85 7.49
N LEU A 200 2.14 -13.81 6.76
CA LEU A 200 3.03 -12.78 7.29
C LEU A 200 2.36 -12.00 8.43
N ALA A 201 1.08 -11.69 8.31
CA ALA A 201 0.30 -11.02 9.34
C ALA A 201 0.19 -11.90 10.61
N ASP A 202 -0.10 -13.20 10.45
CA ASP A 202 -0.08 -14.17 11.57
C ASP A 202 1.30 -14.29 12.23
N GLN A 203 2.36 -14.12 11.43
CA GLN A 203 3.75 -14.07 11.88
C GLN A 203 4.16 -12.71 12.49
N GLY A 204 3.20 -11.82 12.75
CA GLY A 204 3.41 -10.53 13.40
C GLY A 204 3.98 -9.45 12.48
N SER A 205 3.82 -9.59 11.17
CA SER A 205 4.13 -8.52 10.22
C SER A 205 2.99 -7.53 10.11
N GLN A 206 3.31 -6.32 9.66
CA GLN A 206 2.35 -5.29 9.30
C GLN A 206 2.47 -4.99 7.81
N LEU A 207 1.34 -4.93 7.12
CA LEU A 207 1.26 -4.57 5.72
C LEU A 207 0.31 -3.39 5.57
N ILE A 208 0.76 -2.36 4.83
CA ILE A 208 -0.07 -1.23 4.41
C ILE A 208 -0.05 -1.23 2.89
N VAL A 209 -1.21 -1.46 2.27
CA VAL A 209 -1.30 -1.72 0.84
C VAL A 209 -2.26 -0.71 0.19
N ALA A 210 -1.75 0.16 -0.68
CA ALA A 210 -2.60 0.96 -1.55
C ALA A 210 -3.02 0.12 -2.75
N THR A 211 -4.33 -0.01 -2.97
CA THR A 211 -4.87 -0.88 -4.02
C THR A 211 -6.23 -0.40 -4.49
N HIS A 212 -6.55 -0.65 -5.74
CA HIS A 212 -7.88 -0.58 -6.32
C HIS A 212 -8.40 -1.98 -6.70
N SER A 213 -7.68 -3.05 -6.36
CA SER A 213 -8.02 -4.42 -6.70
C SER A 213 -9.12 -4.98 -5.80
N PRO A 214 -10.32 -5.29 -6.31
CA PRO A 214 -11.33 -5.99 -5.53
C PRO A 214 -10.87 -7.38 -5.08
N VAL A 215 -9.93 -8.01 -5.81
CA VAL A 215 -9.38 -9.31 -5.41
C VAL A 215 -8.54 -9.17 -4.14
N LEU A 216 -7.64 -8.18 -4.08
CA LEU A 216 -6.76 -8.01 -2.93
C LEU A 216 -7.53 -7.57 -1.68
N LEU A 217 -8.54 -6.70 -1.83
CA LEU A 217 -9.41 -6.26 -0.74
C LEU A 217 -10.16 -7.41 -0.05
N ALA A 218 -10.29 -8.57 -0.70
CA ALA A 218 -11.01 -9.73 -0.17
C ALA A 218 -10.27 -10.48 0.96
N LEU A 219 -9.08 -10.03 1.39
CA LEU A 219 -8.34 -10.69 2.46
C LEU A 219 -9.14 -10.65 3.78
N PRO A 220 -9.57 -11.80 4.34
CA PRO A 220 -10.41 -11.76 5.53
C PRO A 220 -9.65 -11.15 6.73
N GLY A 221 -10.34 -10.41 7.59
CA GLY A 221 -9.72 -9.77 8.75
C GLY A 221 -8.66 -8.70 8.43
N ALA A 222 -8.52 -8.28 7.18
CA ALA A 222 -7.83 -7.04 6.85
C ALA A 222 -8.74 -5.85 7.17
N SER A 223 -8.13 -4.70 7.47
CA SER A 223 -8.84 -3.42 7.56
C SER A 223 -8.82 -2.72 6.21
N ILE A 224 -9.95 -2.17 5.78
CA ILE A 224 -10.04 -1.38 4.55
C ILE A 224 -10.35 0.06 4.94
N LEU A 225 -9.48 0.98 4.52
CA LEU A 225 -9.64 2.42 4.69
C LEU A 225 -9.87 3.01 3.30
N GLU A 226 -11.10 3.43 3.03
CA GLU A 226 -11.46 4.05 1.77
C GLU A 226 -11.20 5.55 1.80
N ILE A 227 -10.54 6.05 0.75
CA ILE A 227 -10.28 7.46 0.50
C ILE A 227 -11.28 7.92 -0.55
N ALA A 228 -12.23 8.76 -0.13
CA ALA A 228 -13.20 9.36 -1.01
C ALA A 228 -12.61 10.54 -1.82
N GLU A 229 -13.32 11.01 -2.84
CA GLU A 229 -12.90 12.16 -3.67
C GLU A 229 -12.66 13.44 -2.85
N ASP A 230 -13.43 13.65 -1.77
CA ASP A 230 -13.28 14.79 -0.86
C ASP A 230 -12.10 14.65 0.12
N GLY A 231 -11.36 13.53 0.01
CA GLY A 231 -10.21 13.20 0.83
C GLY A 231 -10.54 12.56 2.18
N SER A 232 -11.82 12.39 2.52
CA SER A 232 -12.20 11.71 3.76
C SER A 232 -11.71 10.26 3.74
N ILE A 233 -11.17 9.81 4.88
CA ILE A 233 -10.67 8.45 5.05
C ILE A 233 -11.59 7.73 6.03
N THR A 234 -12.34 6.73 5.55
CA THR A 234 -13.30 6.01 6.38
C THR A 234 -13.06 4.50 6.35
N PRO A 235 -13.24 3.80 7.48
CA PRO A 235 -13.23 2.34 7.48
C PRO A 235 -14.48 1.81 6.79
N VAL A 236 -14.31 0.83 5.90
CA VAL A 236 -15.40 0.18 5.18
C VAL A 236 -15.27 -1.34 5.25
N ASP A 237 -16.39 -2.05 5.11
CA ASP A 237 -16.40 -3.48 4.90
C ASP A 237 -16.12 -3.82 3.43
N TYR A 238 -15.70 -5.05 3.16
CA TYR A 238 -15.33 -5.50 1.82
C TYR A 238 -16.43 -5.25 0.77
N ASP A 239 -17.68 -5.59 1.09
CA ASP A 239 -18.79 -5.46 0.15
C ASP A 239 -19.14 -3.99 -0.16
N ASP A 240 -18.78 -3.06 0.74
CA ASP A 240 -19.09 -1.63 0.62
C ASP A 240 -17.98 -0.82 -0.05
N ALA A 241 -16.75 -1.36 -0.09
CA ALA A 241 -15.61 -0.71 -0.72
C ALA A 241 -15.90 -0.42 -2.20
N LEU A 242 -15.65 0.82 -2.63
CA LEU A 242 -15.96 1.34 -3.95
C LEU A 242 -15.41 0.46 -5.09
N PRO A 243 -14.14 0.00 -5.09
CA PRO A 243 -13.66 -0.88 -6.16
C PRO A 243 -14.41 -2.21 -6.24
N VAL A 244 -14.89 -2.72 -5.10
CA VAL A 244 -15.67 -3.97 -5.03
C VAL A 244 -17.06 -3.75 -5.58
N ARG A 245 -17.75 -2.68 -5.16
CA ARG A 245 -19.10 -2.36 -5.67
C ARG A 245 -19.08 -2.10 -7.17
N LEU A 246 -18.18 -1.24 -7.65
CA LEU A 246 -18.08 -0.89 -9.07
C LEU A 246 -17.81 -2.12 -9.93
N THR A 247 -16.86 -2.97 -9.51
CA THR A 247 -16.56 -4.21 -10.23
C THR A 247 -17.74 -5.17 -10.23
N ARG A 248 -18.43 -5.32 -9.10
CA ARG A 248 -19.62 -6.18 -8.98
C ARG A 248 -20.74 -5.70 -9.90
N ASP A 249 -21.04 -4.41 -9.88
CA ASP A 249 -22.10 -3.82 -10.69
C ASP A 249 -21.79 -3.95 -12.18
N PHE A 250 -20.54 -3.70 -12.57
CA PHE A 250 -20.08 -3.89 -13.95
C PHE A 250 -20.23 -5.35 -14.39
N LEU A 251 -19.74 -6.32 -13.61
CA LEU A 251 -19.84 -7.75 -13.94
C LEU A 251 -21.29 -8.25 -13.98
N ALA A 252 -22.18 -7.69 -13.15
CA ALA A 252 -23.59 -8.05 -13.13
C ALA A 252 -24.35 -7.55 -14.37
N ALA A 253 -23.97 -6.39 -14.92
CA ALA A 253 -24.65 -5.81 -16.07
C ALA A 253 -23.74 -4.92 -16.94
N PRO A 254 -22.76 -5.49 -17.69
CA PRO A 254 -21.79 -4.70 -18.45
C PRO A 254 -22.45 -3.74 -19.45
N GLU A 255 -23.52 -4.20 -20.11
CA GLU A 255 -24.23 -3.44 -21.14
C GLU A 255 -24.79 -2.11 -20.63
N LYS A 256 -25.17 -2.03 -19.34
CA LYS A 256 -25.66 -0.77 -18.76
C LYS A 256 -24.56 0.28 -18.70
N PHE A 257 -23.32 -0.14 -18.43
CA PHE A 257 -22.18 0.76 -18.39
C PHE A 257 -21.75 1.14 -19.82
N LEU A 258 -21.67 0.15 -20.71
CA LEU A 258 -21.19 0.36 -22.08
C LEU A 258 -22.11 1.26 -22.91
N ARG A 259 -23.44 1.21 -22.72
CA ARG A 259 -24.39 2.11 -23.42
C ARG A 259 -24.17 3.60 -23.17
N HIS A 260 -23.57 3.97 -22.03
CA HIS A 260 -23.27 5.37 -21.72
C HIS A 260 -21.90 5.81 -22.24
N LEU A 261 -21.09 4.87 -22.72
CA LEU A 261 -19.71 5.08 -23.17
C LEU A 261 -19.55 4.93 -24.69
N LEU A 262 -20.33 4.05 -25.30
CA LEU A 262 -20.33 3.79 -26.73
C LEU A 262 -21.49 4.54 -27.39
N PRO A 263 -21.27 5.24 -28.51
CA PRO A 263 -22.35 5.84 -29.27
C PRO A 263 -23.29 4.74 -29.79
N ASP A 264 -24.59 5.04 -29.88
CA ASP A 264 -25.55 4.14 -30.50
C ASP A 264 -25.14 3.89 -31.96
N GLU A 265 -24.90 2.62 -32.32
CA GLU A 265 -24.69 2.23 -33.70
C GLU A 265 -26.00 2.47 -34.48
N HIS A 266 -26.00 3.50 -35.34
CA HIS A 266 -27.05 3.77 -36.33
C HIS A 266 -26.87 2.93 -37.59
#